data_AF-A0A846HDG8-F1
#
_entry.id   AF-A0A846HDG8-F1
#
_cell.length_a   1.000
_cell.length_b   1.000
_cell.length_c   1.000
_cell.angle_alpha   90.00
_cell.angle_beta   90.00
_cell.angle_gamma   90.00
#
_symmetry.space_group_name_H-M   'P 1'
#
loop_
_entity.id
_entity.type
_entity.pdbx_description
1 polymer ?
#
loop_
_entity_poly.entity_id
_entity_poly.type
_entity_poly.pdbx_seq_one_letter_code
_entity_poly.pdbx_strand_id
1 'polypeptide(L)'
;MKFLQTGFKCKGTLKLALLSATTLFLLTPSVKAVNPQPQICPSANLLPKRSFDTAKYSVYICRGDNNNALGYYVRISKTDNSKITVPVTSTTGETYIASKGEIAYAVTPYELQVIKNRRVVLKERVNNAIAGDGQPLAKACPEGENIFGEAETKSFIVYICGSNLPTNYIAITRSGNRRIAVPLSSYNSKGVPEASQYIAVNGDIRYVLTRKVLRISDNGQTVIKEKVLRWN
;
A
#
# COMPACT_ATOMS: atom_id res chain seq x y z
N MET A 1 -85.44 5.58 -15.92
CA MET A 1 -85.80 5.21 -17.31
C MET A 1 -85.04 3.95 -17.70
N LYS A 2 -85.78 2.94 -18.20
CA LYS A 2 -85.37 1.69 -18.88
C LYS A 2 -84.48 0.71 -18.07
N PHE A 3 -84.99 -0.32 -17.39
CA PHE A 3 -85.67 -1.58 -17.81
C PHE A 3 -84.84 -2.58 -18.65
N LEU A 4 -85.02 -3.85 -18.25
CA LEU A 4 -84.80 -5.16 -18.91
C LEU A 4 -83.49 -5.89 -18.52
N GLN A 5 -83.51 -6.96 -17.72
CA GLN A 5 -84.16 -8.30 -17.82
C GLN A 5 -83.31 -9.37 -18.54
N THR A 6 -82.99 -10.40 -17.75
CA THR A 6 -83.04 -11.85 -18.02
C THR A 6 -82.43 -12.44 -19.31
N GLY A 7 -81.44 -13.32 -19.09
CA GLY A 7 -81.56 -14.75 -19.40
C GLY A 7 -81.27 -15.19 -20.85
N PHE A 8 -80.23 -16.00 -21.01
CA PHE A 8 -80.17 -16.99 -22.09
C PHE A 8 -79.62 -18.32 -21.55
N LYS A 9 -80.48 -19.34 -21.57
CA LYS A 9 -80.08 -20.76 -21.51
C LYS A 9 -79.60 -21.15 -22.91
N CYS A 10 -78.47 -21.84 -23.01
CA CYS A 10 -78.23 -22.73 -24.14
C CYS A 10 -77.67 -24.06 -23.63
N LYS A 11 -78.45 -25.13 -23.83
CA LYS A 11 -78.01 -26.52 -23.71
C LYS A 11 -77.26 -26.86 -25.00
N GLY A 12 -76.07 -27.47 -24.87
CA GLY A 12 -75.34 -28.04 -25.98
C GLY A 12 -74.26 -28.97 -25.47
N THR A 13 -74.50 -30.26 -25.59
CA THR A 13 -73.64 -31.37 -25.18
C THR A 13 -72.52 -31.65 -26.19
N LEU A 14 -71.43 -32.23 -25.65
CA LEU A 14 -70.62 -33.32 -26.21
C LEU A 14 -69.33 -33.01 -27.00
N LYS A 15 -68.23 -33.22 -26.26
CA LYS A 15 -67.04 -34.07 -26.54
C LYS A 15 -65.88 -33.63 -27.46
N LEU A 16 -64.70 -33.89 -26.88
CA LEU A 16 -63.38 -34.26 -27.43
C LEU A 16 -62.51 -33.22 -28.14
N ALA A 17 -61.37 -32.88 -27.53
CA ALA A 17 -60.02 -33.31 -27.93
C ALA A 17 -58.97 -32.56 -27.07
N LEU A 18 -58.23 -33.27 -26.22
CA LEU A 18 -56.81 -33.63 -26.36
C LEU A 18 -55.78 -32.48 -26.29
N LEU A 19 -55.00 -32.57 -25.20
CA LEU A 19 -53.54 -32.40 -25.08
C LEU A 19 -52.92 -30.99 -25.13
N SER A 20 -52.76 -30.44 -23.92
CA SER A 20 -51.50 -29.94 -23.34
C SER A 20 -50.35 -29.57 -24.28
N ALA A 21 -50.07 -28.27 -24.34
CA ALA A 21 -48.71 -27.74 -24.53
C ALA A 21 -48.59 -26.43 -23.72
N THR A 22 -48.58 -26.55 -22.39
CA THR A 22 -48.22 -25.45 -21.50
C THR A 22 -46.71 -25.25 -21.58
N THR A 23 -46.30 -24.19 -22.25
CA THR A 23 -44.95 -23.64 -22.23
C THR A 23 -44.58 -23.31 -20.79
N LEU A 24 -43.79 -24.19 -20.17
CA LEU A 24 -43.17 -23.95 -18.87
C LEU A 24 -42.08 -22.90 -19.06
N PHE A 25 -42.42 -21.63 -18.86
CA PHE A 25 -41.43 -20.56 -18.68
C PHE A 25 -40.71 -20.83 -17.35
N LEU A 26 -39.60 -21.57 -17.42
CA LEU A 26 -38.67 -21.72 -16.31
C LEU A 26 -37.99 -20.36 -16.08
N LEU A 27 -38.58 -19.55 -15.20
CA LEU A 27 -37.90 -18.44 -14.55
C LEU A 27 -36.83 -19.04 -13.64
N THR A 28 -35.62 -19.21 -14.16
CA THR A 28 -34.46 -19.48 -13.33
C THR A 28 -34.18 -18.23 -12.50
N PRO A 29 -34.13 -18.31 -11.16
CA PRO A 29 -33.58 -17.22 -10.38
C PRO A 29 -32.12 -17.08 -10.77
N SER A 30 -31.78 -15.96 -11.40
CA SER A 30 -30.39 -15.58 -11.64
C SER A 30 -29.78 -15.26 -10.28
N VAL A 31 -29.24 -16.28 -9.61
CA VAL A 31 -28.36 -16.09 -8.47
C VAL A 31 -27.17 -15.32 -9.02
N LYS A 32 -27.09 -14.03 -8.72
CA LYS A 32 -25.89 -13.25 -8.96
C LYS A 32 -24.75 -14.00 -8.27
N ALA A 33 -23.82 -14.53 -9.06
CA ALA A 33 -22.56 -15.02 -8.54
C ALA A 33 -21.91 -13.86 -7.77
N VAL A 34 -21.91 -13.96 -6.44
CA VAL A 34 -21.04 -13.14 -5.60
C VAL A 34 -19.64 -13.52 -6.01
N ASN A 35 -19.02 -12.69 -6.84
CA ASN A 35 -17.62 -12.83 -7.22
C ASN A 35 -16.82 -12.90 -5.91
N PRO A 36 -16.28 -14.06 -5.49
CA PRO A 36 -15.58 -14.14 -4.23
C PRO A 36 -14.31 -13.31 -4.40
N GLN A 37 -14.32 -12.12 -3.81
CA GLN A 37 -13.10 -11.33 -3.67
C GLN A 37 -12.04 -12.28 -3.10
N PRO A 38 -10.88 -12.43 -3.77
CA PRO A 38 -9.88 -13.39 -3.33
C PRO A 38 -9.56 -13.11 -1.87
N GLN A 39 -9.74 -14.12 -1.02
CA GLN A 39 -9.55 -13.98 0.41
C GLN A 39 -8.07 -13.66 0.69
N ILE A 40 -7.76 -12.38 0.87
CA ILE A 40 -6.38 -11.89 1.09
C ILE A 40 -5.87 -12.40 2.45
N CYS A 41 -6.66 -12.24 3.49
CA CYS A 41 -6.25 -12.59 4.84
C CYS A 41 -6.46 -14.08 5.16
N PRO A 42 -5.80 -14.63 6.20
CA PRO A 42 -5.82 -16.07 6.49
C PRO A 42 -7.24 -16.60 6.78
N SER A 43 -8.09 -15.74 7.33
CA SER A 43 -9.52 -15.96 7.55
C SER A 43 -10.30 -14.73 7.13
N ALA A 44 -11.57 -14.91 6.74
CA ALA A 44 -12.47 -13.82 6.35
C ALA A 44 -12.66 -12.77 7.46
N ASN A 45 -12.56 -13.18 8.73
CA ASN A 45 -12.71 -12.29 9.89
C ASN A 45 -11.47 -11.40 10.13
N LEU A 46 -10.33 -11.75 9.55
CA LEU A 46 -9.05 -11.08 9.79
C LEU A 46 -8.78 -10.01 8.73
N LEU A 47 -9.70 -9.08 8.55
CA LEU A 47 -9.67 -8.08 7.47
C LEU A 47 -8.30 -7.37 7.32
N PRO A 48 -7.91 -6.98 6.08
CA PRO A 48 -6.74 -6.15 5.86
C PRO A 48 -6.87 -4.81 6.61
N LYS A 49 -5.84 -4.43 7.38
CA LYS A 49 -5.73 -3.11 8.04
C LYS A 49 -4.75 -2.17 7.35
N ARG A 50 -3.86 -2.70 6.51
CA ARG A 50 -2.90 -1.94 5.71
C ARG A 50 -2.69 -2.63 4.37
N SER A 51 -2.40 -1.87 3.33
CA SER A 51 -1.88 -2.36 2.06
C SER A 51 -0.65 -1.56 1.63
N PHE A 52 0.28 -2.25 0.99
CA PHE A 52 1.50 -1.68 0.43
C PHE A 52 1.69 -2.26 -0.96
N ASP A 53 1.87 -1.39 -1.94
CA ASP A 53 2.01 -1.77 -3.33
C ASP A 53 3.42 -1.46 -3.82
N THR A 54 4.08 -2.45 -4.41
CA THR A 54 5.40 -2.30 -5.04
C THR A 54 5.29 -2.59 -6.53
N ALA A 55 6.39 -2.48 -7.27
CA ALA A 55 6.39 -2.85 -8.69
C ALA A 55 6.01 -4.33 -8.90
N LYS A 56 6.45 -5.25 -8.03
CA LYS A 56 6.26 -6.70 -8.22
C LYS A 56 5.32 -7.36 -7.22
N TYR A 57 4.97 -6.70 -6.13
CA TYR A 57 4.20 -7.30 -5.05
C TYR A 57 3.08 -6.38 -4.58
N SER A 58 2.00 -7.00 -4.11
CA SER A 58 1.02 -6.37 -3.24
C SER A 58 1.12 -7.03 -1.87
N VAL A 59 1.33 -6.22 -0.84
CA VAL A 59 1.53 -6.65 0.55
C VAL A 59 0.38 -6.12 1.38
N TYR A 60 -0.12 -6.94 2.29
CA TYR A 60 -1.19 -6.59 3.20
C TYR A 60 -0.79 -6.95 4.63
N ILE A 61 -1.20 -6.12 5.57
CA ILE A 61 -1.18 -6.48 6.98
C ILE A 61 -2.62 -6.71 7.40
N CYS A 62 -2.91 -7.95 7.79
CA CYS A 62 -4.21 -8.38 8.27
C CYS A 62 -4.31 -8.20 9.78
N ARG A 63 -5.55 -8.12 10.29
CA ARG A 63 -5.82 -8.14 11.74
C ARG A 63 -5.34 -9.46 12.37
N GLY A 64 -5.06 -9.40 13.68
CA GLY A 64 -4.65 -10.54 14.48
C GLY A 64 -5.82 -11.29 15.10
N ASP A 65 -5.48 -12.43 15.70
CA ASP A 65 -6.35 -13.27 16.50
C ASP A 65 -5.65 -13.62 17.82
N ASN A 66 -6.26 -14.51 18.61
CA ASN A 66 -5.72 -14.93 19.90
C ASN A 66 -4.34 -15.61 19.81
N ASN A 67 -4.00 -16.21 18.66
CA ASN A 67 -2.72 -16.88 18.46
C ASN A 67 -1.66 -15.90 17.94
N ASN A 68 -2.06 -14.95 17.11
CA ASN A 68 -1.18 -13.99 16.46
C ASN A 68 -1.73 -12.58 16.62
N ALA A 69 -1.64 -12.04 17.83
CA ALA A 69 -2.25 -10.75 18.22
C ALA A 69 -1.78 -9.56 17.35
N LEU A 70 -0.54 -9.59 16.85
CA LEU A 70 0.01 -8.54 15.98
C LEU A 70 -0.53 -8.58 14.55
N GLY A 71 -1.16 -9.69 14.16
CA GLY A 71 -1.70 -9.89 12.81
C GLY A 71 -0.82 -10.75 11.93
N TYR A 72 -1.15 -10.70 10.64
CA TYR A 72 -0.50 -11.50 9.61
C TYR A 72 -0.02 -10.60 8.50
N TYR A 73 1.21 -10.82 8.09
CA TYR A 73 1.77 -10.30 6.86
C TYR A 73 1.37 -11.23 5.71
N VAL A 74 0.76 -10.66 4.68
CA VAL A 74 0.40 -11.36 3.45
C VAL A 74 1.09 -10.67 2.28
N ARG A 75 1.83 -11.42 1.46
CA ARG A 75 2.39 -10.91 0.21
C ARG A 75 1.87 -11.73 -0.95
N ILE A 76 1.40 -11.04 -1.97
CA ILE A 76 0.96 -11.59 -3.25
C ILE A 76 1.89 -11.07 -4.33
N SER A 77 2.49 -11.98 -5.08
CA SER A 77 3.29 -11.67 -6.26
C SER A 77 2.40 -11.28 -7.43
N LYS A 78 2.69 -10.17 -8.09
CA LYS A 78 1.90 -9.70 -9.25
C LYS A 78 2.20 -10.46 -10.53
N THR A 79 3.31 -11.21 -10.58
CA THR A 79 3.72 -11.95 -11.77
C THR A 79 3.03 -13.31 -11.88
N ASP A 80 2.87 -14.00 -10.74
CA ASP A 80 2.38 -15.39 -10.69
C ASP A 80 1.27 -15.60 -9.66
N ASN A 81 0.79 -14.54 -9.01
CA ASN A 81 -0.21 -14.57 -7.93
C ASN A 81 0.19 -15.46 -6.73
N SER A 82 1.48 -15.82 -6.61
CA SER A 82 1.94 -16.60 -5.47
C SER A 82 1.74 -15.82 -4.16
N LYS A 83 1.08 -16.48 -3.20
CA LYS A 83 0.70 -15.89 -1.92
C LYS A 83 1.53 -16.49 -0.78
N ILE A 84 2.08 -15.62 0.04
CA ILE A 84 2.74 -15.97 1.30
C ILE A 84 1.96 -15.33 2.44
N THR A 85 1.78 -16.06 3.53
CA THR A 85 1.14 -15.61 4.76
C THR A 85 2.02 -15.99 5.94
N VAL A 86 2.40 -15.01 6.75
CA VAL A 86 3.32 -15.18 7.88
C VAL A 86 2.86 -14.33 9.06
N PRO A 87 2.88 -14.84 10.30
CA PRO A 87 2.60 -14.03 11.48
C PRO A 87 3.54 -12.82 11.60
N VAL A 88 2.97 -11.67 11.97
CA VAL A 88 3.77 -10.49 12.36
C VAL A 88 4.37 -10.76 13.73
N THR A 89 5.69 -10.63 13.84
CA THR A 89 6.47 -10.87 15.06
C THR A 89 6.84 -9.58 15.77
N SER A 90 6.91 -8.46 15.05
CA SER A 90 7.18 -7.15 15.64
C SER A 90 6.54 -6.02 14.82
N THR A 91 6.16 -4.96 15.51
CA THR A 91 5.67 -3.72 14.89
C THR A 91 6.23 -2.51 15.63
N THR A 92 6.56 -1.45 14.89
CA THR A 92 6.94 -0.15 15.44
C THR A 92 6.47 0.94 14.49
N GLY A 93 5.47 1.71 14.89
CA GLY A 93 4.78 2.62 13.98
C GLY A 93 4.16 1.87 12.81
N GLU A 94 4.48 2.29 11.58
CA GLU A 94 4.07 1.60 10.34
C GLU A 94 5.16 0.66 9.78
N THR A 95 6.14 0.25 10.61
CA THR A 95 7.07 -0.84 10.28
C THR A 95 6.51 -2.16 10.79
N TYR A 96 6.35 -3.12 9.89
CA TYR A 96 5.89 -4.47 10.21
C TYR A 96 6.97 -5.49 9.88
N ILE A 97 7.28 -6.36 10.84
CA ILE A 97 8.22 -7.46 10.66
C ILE A 97 7.46 -8.76 10.89
N ALA A 98 7.48 -9.64 9.90
CA ALA A 98 6.98 -11.01 9.99
C ALA A 98 8.13 -11.98 9.79
N SER A 99 8.09 -13.16 10.41
CA SER A 99 9.20 -14.12 10.33
C SER A 99 8.72 -15.56 10.29
N LYS A 100 9.40 -16.37 9.47
CA LYS A 100 9.20 -17.83 9.40
C LYS A 100 10.56 -18.50 9.26
N GLY A 101 11.01 -19.17 10.31
CA GLY A 101 12.36 -19.73 10.38
C GLY A 101 13.42 -18.65 10.21
N GLU A 102 14.34 -18.84 9.27
CA GLU A 102 15.46 -17.92 9.01
C GLU A 102 15.11 -16.72 8.10
N ILE A 103 13.85 -16.62 7.66
CA ILE A 103 13.40 -15.57 6.74
C ILE A 103 12.56 -14.56 7.50
N ALA A 104 12.97 -13.29 7.42
CA ALA A 104 12.20 -12.15 7.88
C ALA A 104 11.69 -11.33 6.69
N TYR A 105 10.46 -10.87 6.79
CA TYR A 105 9.78 -10.01 5.84
C TYR A 105 9.52 -8.69 6.56
N ALA A 106 10.09 -7.60 6.05
CA ALA A 106 9.90 -6.27 6.59
C ALA A 106 9.21 -5.40 5.56
N VAL A 107 8.15 -4.70 5.97
CA VAL A 107 7.49 -3.69 5.14
C VAL A 107 7.28 -2.42 5.93
N THR A 108 7.52 -1.31 5.25
CA THR A 108 7.27 0.06 5.71
C THR A 108 6.47 0.79 4.64
N PRO A 109 6.00 2.01 4.89
CA PRO A 109 5.38 2.81 3.82
C PRO A 109 6.32 3.15 2.65
N TYR A 110 7.63 2.93 2.77
CA TYR A 110 8.63 3.36 1.78
C TYR A 110 9.38 2.20 1.12
N GLU A 111 9.57 1.09 1.84
CA GLU A 111 10.34 -0.05 1.36
C GLU A 111 9.79 -1.39 1.85
N LEU A 112 9.93 -2.38 0.97
CA LEU A 112 9.73 -3.80 1.23
C LEU A 112 11.09 -4.49 1.20
N GLN A 113 11.40 -5.29 2.22
CA GLN A 113 12.63 -6.08 2.30
C GLN A 113 12.32 -7.53 2.68
N VAL A 114 13.04 -8.46 2.06
CA VAL A 114 13.13 -9.85 2.52
C VAL A 114 14.56 -10.11 2.95
N ILE A 115 14.71 -10.60 4.17
CA ILE A 115 15.99 -10.87 4.80
C ILE A 115 16.07 -12.38 5.04
N LYS A 116 17.10 -13.02 4.52
CA LYS A 116 17.41 -14.44 4.76
C LYS A 116 18.83 -14.53 5.30
N ASN A 117 19.03 -15.23 6.40
CA ASN A 117 20.35 -15.41 7.03
C ASN A 117 21.08 -14.08 7.26
N ARG A 118 20.35 -13.10 7.80
CA ARG A 118 20.81 -11.72 8.09
C ARG A 118 21.25 -10.92 6.85
N ARG A 119 20.95 -11.38 5.63
CA ARG A 119 21.24 -10.66 4.38
C ARG A 119 19.94 -10.27 3.69
N VAL A 120 19.88 -9.04 3.20
CA VAL A 120 18.76 -8.57 2.36
C VAL A 120 18.88 -9.29 1.00
N VAL A 121 17.91 -10.15 0.71
CA VAL A 121 17.84 -10.92 -0.54
C VAL A 121 16.83 -10.35 -1.54
N LEU A 122 15.91 -9.51 -1.06
CA LEU A 122 14.98 -8.76 -1.87
C LEU A 122 14.79 -7.38 -1.28
N LYS A 123 14.79 -6.36 -2.13
CA LYS A 123 14.46 -4.99 -1.76
C LYS A 123 13.65 -4.35 -2.86
N GLU A 124 12.49 -3.81 -2.51
CA GLU A 124 11.64 -3.03 -3.40
C GLU A 124 11.19 -1.73 -2.76
N ARG A 125 10.99 -0.73 -3.61
CA ARG A 125 10.30 0.50 -3.23
C ARG A 125 8.81 0.22 -3.08
N VAL A 126 8.22 0.81 -2.05
CA VAL A 126 6.76 0.90 -1.92
C VAL A 126 6.29 2.15 -2.66
N ASN A 127 5.43 1.95 -3.65
CA ASN A 127 4.86 2.99 -4.49
C ASN A 127 3.63 3.62 -3.83
N ASN A 128 2.85 2.81 -3.11
CA ASN A 128 1.67 3.25 -2.40
C ASN A 128 1.51 2.48 -1.09
N ALA A 129 1.11 3.16 -0.04
CA ALA A 129 0.92 2.60 1.29
C ALA A 129 -0.39 3.17 1.85
N ILE A 130 -1.38 2.32 2.10
CA ILE A 130 -2.75 2.73 2.42
C ILE A 130 -3.22 2.09 3.73
N ALA A 131 -3.87 2.88 4.57
CA ALA A 131 -4.57 2.43 5.76
C ALA A 131 -5.89 1.71 5.42
N GLY A 132 -6.46 1.02 6.41
CA GLY A 132 -7.73 0.30 6.25
C GLY A 132 -8.94 1.19 6.00
N ASP A 133 -8.82 2.50 6.25
CA ASP A 133 -9.81 3.53 5.94
C ASP A 133 -9.60 4.18 4.55
N GLY A 134 -8.60 3.73 3.79
CA GLY A 134 -8.26 4.25 2.47
C GLY A 134 -7.31 5.45 2.49
N GLN A 135 -6.89 5.95 3.65
CA GLN A 135 -5.97 7.09 3.73
C GLN A 135 -4.53 6.67 3.43
N PRO A 136 -3.74 7.50 2.72
CA PRO A 136 -2.32 7.23 2.53
C PRO A 136 -1.55 7.24 3.86
N LEU A 137 -0.70 6.24 4.08
CA LEU A 137 0.14 6.11 5.28
C LEU A 137 1.37 7.01 5.23
N ALA A 138 1.85 7.29 4.03
CA ALA A 138 3.00 8.14 3.83
C ALA A 138 2.95 8.80 2.46
N LYS A 139 3.39 10.06 2.43
CA LYS A 139 3.79 10.76 1.22
C LYS A 139 5.26 11.13 1.36
N ALA A 140 6.02 10.98 0.28
CA ALA A 140 7.42 11.39 0.25
C ALA A 140 7.54 12.91 0.42
N CYS A 141 6.88 13.65 -0.47
CA CYS A 141 6.81 15.10 -0.45
C CYS A 141 5.50 15.63 0.16
N PRO A 142 5.52 16.88 0.67
CA PRO A 142 4.31 17.64 0.98
C PRO A 142 3.32 17.69 -0.19
N GLU A 143 2.06 17.99 0.11
CA GLU A 143 1.03 18.12 -0.91
C GLU A 143 1.34 19.28 -1.87
N GLY A 144 1.19 19.04 -3.18
CA GLY A 144 1.54 20.00 -4.23
C GLY A 144 3.03 20.06 -4.58
N GLU A 145 3.88 19.26 -3.93
CA GLU A 145 5.31 19.17 -4.24
C GLU A 145 5.70 17.88 -4.97
N ASN A 146 6.66 18.02 -5.88
CA ASN A 146 7.31 16.95 -6.62
C ASN A 146 8.65 16.57 -5.99
N ILE A 147 9.14 15.37 -6.31
CA ILE A 147 10.48 14.91 -5.91
C ILE A 147 11.51 15.43 -6.93
N PHE A 148 12.47 16.23 -6.46
CA PHE A 148 13.64 16.71 -7.21
C PHE A 148 14.84 15.76 -7.13
N GLY A 149 14.90 14.98 -6.07
CA GLY A 149 15.94 13.97 -5.90
C GLY A 149 15.64 13.05 -4.73
N GLU A 150 16.00 11.79 -4.90
CA GLU A 150 15.85 10.77 -3.87
C GLU A 150 17.21 10.10 -3.61
N ALA A 151 17.64 10.10 -2.35
CA ALA A 151 18.88 9.50 -1.92
C ALA A 151 18.63 8.39 -0.92
N GLU A 152 19.16 7.21 -1.20
CA GLU A 152 19.18 6.09 -0.27
C GLU A 152 20.55 5.97 0.39
N THR A 153 20.57 5.86 1.71
CA THR A 153 21.79 5.61 2.51
C THR A 153 21.65 4.28 3.25
N LYS A 154 22.52 3.99 4.23
CA LYS A 154 22.37 2.78 5.05
C LYS A 154 21.13 2.92 5.96
N SER A 155 20.96 4.08 6.57
CA SER A 155 19.98 4.31 7.64
C SER A 155 18.83 5.23 7.24
N PHE A 156 18.94 5.95 6.12
CA PHE A 156 17.97 6.96 5.70
C PHE A 156 17.52 6.79 4.25
N ILE A 157 16.28 7.18 4.00
CA ILE A 157 15.78 7.57 2.68
C ILE A 157 15.52 9.08 2.74
N VAL A 158 16.09 9.83 1.81
CA VAL A 158 16.01 11.29 1.80
C VAL A 158 15.38 11.75 0.50
N TYR A 159 14.39 12.62 0.59
CA TYR A 159 13.74 13.27 -0.53
C TYR A 159 14.05 14.76 -0.51
N ILE A 160 14.41 15.28 -1.66
CA ILE A 160 14.41 16.71 -1.94
C ILE A 160 13.10 17.02 -2.66
N CYS A 161 12.29 17.88 -2.08
CA CYS A 161 10.95 18.20 -2.54
C CYS A 161 10.82 19.67 -2.92
N GLY A 162 9.87 19.97 -3.80
CA GLY A 162 9.44 21.33 -4.12
C GLY A 162 8.48 21.35 -5.30
N SER A 163 8.00 22.53 -5.69
CA SER A 163 7.12 22.65 -6.87
C SER A 163 7.92 22.91 -8.15
N ASN A 164 8.53 24.10 -8.26
CA ASN A 164 9.35 24.51 -9.40
C ASN A 164 10.86 24.48 -9.11
N LEU A 165 11.22 24.66 -7.85
CA LEU A 165 12.59 24.62 -7.35
C LEU A 165 12.64 23.76 -6.08
N PRO A 166 13.80 23.20 -5.71
CA PRO A 166 13.99 22.53 -4.43
C PRO A 166 13.71 23.46 -3.25
N THR A 167 12.77 23.10 -2.39
CA THR A 167 12.38 23.90 -1.21
C THR A 167 12.48 23.14 0.09
N ASN A 168 12.31 21.82 0.07
CA ASN A 168 12.21 21.01 1.27
C ASN A 168 13.18 19.83 1.26
N TYR A 169 13.76 19.57 2.43
CA TYR A 169 14.53 18.37 2.74
C TYR A 169 13.69 17.48 3.64
N ILE A 170 13.41 16.28 3.18
CA ILE A 170 12.67 15.27 3.93
C ILE A 170 13.61 14.10 4.17
N ALA A 171 13.86 13.72 5.42
CA ALA A 171 14.59 12.50 5.73
C ALA A 171 13.72 11.55 6.55
N ILE A 172 13.76 10.29 6.17
CA ILE A 172 13.07 9.19 6.84
C ILE A 172 14.12 8.20 7.31
N THR A 173 14.09 7.92 8.60
CA THR A 173 14.87 6.83 9.20
C THR A 173 14.26 5.49 8.79
N ARG A 174 15.10 4.56 8.33
CA ARG A 174 14.66 3.19 8.03
C ARG A 174 14.24 2.42 9.28
N SER A 175 14.87 2.73 10.41
CA SER A 175 14.45 2.22 11.69
C SER A 175 13.29 3.05 12.24
N GLY A 176 12.12 2.44 12.41
CA GLY A 176 10.95 3.07 13.02
C GLY A 176 10.26 4.16 12.19
N ASN A 177 10.67 4.41 10.94
CA ASN A 177 10.05 5.34 10.01
C ASN A 177 9.87 6.78 10.54
N ARG A 178 10.76 7.24 11.42
CA ARG A 178 10.72 8.64 11.88
C ARG A 178 11.04 9.55 10.71
N ARG A 179 10.14 10.50 10.44
CA ARG A 179 10.23 11.48 9.36
C ARG A 179 10.57 12.85 9.93
N ILE A 180 11.51 13.53 9.28
CA ILE A 180 11.74 14.97 9.44
C ILE A 180 11.44 15.67 8.13
N ALA A 181 10.86 16.86 8.22
CA ALA A 181 10.62 17.74 7.09
C ALA A 181 11.11 19.12 7.48
N VAL A 182 12.14 19.60 6.78
CA VAL A 182 12.80 20.87 7.08
C VAL A 182 13.01 21.64 5.78
N PRO A 183 12.76 22.97 5.77
CA PRO A 183 13.08 23.78 4.61
C PRO A 183 14.57 23.69 4.26
N LEU A 184 14.88 23.72 2.97
CA LEU A 184 16.24 23.89 2.51
C LEU A 184 16.70 25.31 2.87
N SER A 185 17.84 25.40 3.56
CA SER A 185 18.51 26.67 3.83
C SER A 185 19.26 27.15 2.59
N SER A 186 19.84 26.22 1.83
CA SER A 186 20.44 26.50 0.54
C SER A 186 20.55 25.24 -0.30
N TYR A 187 20.58 25.43 -1.61
CA TYR A 187 21.02 24.40 -2.54
C TYR A 187 21.94 25.04 -3.56
N ASN A 188 22.98 24.30 -3.97
CA ASN A 188 23.87 24.73 -5.03
C ASN A 188 23.78 23.72 -6.16
N SER A 189 23.14 24.10 -7.26
CA SER A 189 23.29 23.43 -8.54
C SER A 189 24.39 24.15 -9.33
N LYS A 190 25.65 23.72 -9.23
CA LYS A 190 26.78 24.31 -9.97
C LYS A 190 26.72 24.04 -11.49
N GLY A 191 25.53 24.09 -12.11
CA GLY A 191 25.30 23.72 -13.50
C GLY A 191 25.53 22.24 -13.84
N VAL A 192 26.08 21.46 -12.90
CA VAL A 192 26.38 20.03 -13.05
C VAL A 192 25.55 19.26 -12.01
N PRO A 193 24.66 18.34 -12.43
CA PRO A 193 23.80 17.59 -11.52
C PRO A 193 24.55 16.82 -10.44
N GLU A 194 25.80 16.44 -10.69
CA GLU A 194 26.68 15.71 -9.76
C GLU A 194 27.23 16.57 -8.61
N ALA A 195 27.27 17.89 -8.80
CA ALA A 195 27.73 18.86 -7.81
C ALA A 195 26.60 19.38 -6.93
N SER A 196 25.36 18.90 -7.14
CA SER A 196 24.21 19.34 -6.36
C SER A 196 24.40 19.03 -4.88
N GLN A 197 24.48 20.10 -4.09
CA GLN A 197 24.53 20.07 -2.65
C GLN A 197 23.25 20.68 -2.11
N TYR A 198 22.56 19.94 -1.23
CA TYR A 198 21.36 20.37 -0.54
C TYR A 198 21.67 20.52 0.94
N ILE A 199 21.35 21.68 1.51
CA ILE A 199 21.62 22.00 2.90
C ILE A 199 20.31 22.40 3.57
N ALA A 200 20.01 21.76 4.69
CA ALA A 200 18.93 22.15 5.57
C ALA A 200 19.45 22.32 7.00
N VAL A 201 18.79 23.16 7.78
CA VAL A 201 19.14 23.47 9.16
C VAL A 201 17.87 23.45 10.00
N ASN A 202 17.93 22.80 11.16
CA ASN A 202 16.85 22.79 12.15
C ASN A 202 17.45 22.93 13.55
N GLY A 203 17.40 24.14 14.10
CA GLY A 203 18.16 24.49 15.30
C GLY A 203 19.65 24.27 15.10
N ASP A 204 20.28 23.55 16.02
CA ASP A 204 21.72 23.22 15.98
C ASP A 204 22.07 22.06 15.04
N ILE A 205 21.05 21.42 14.45
CA ILE A 205 21.24 20.29 13.55
C ILE A 205 21.34 20.77 12.10
N ARG A 206 22.45 20.46 11.46
CA ARG A 206 22.73 20.76 10.05
C ARG A 206 22.76 19.49 9.22
N TYR A 207 21.94 19.45 8.18
CA TYR A 207 21.85 18.37 7.21
C TYR A 207 22.53 18.80 5.91
N VAL A 208 23.44 17.98 5.42
CA VAL A 208 24.11 18.19 4.14
C VAL A 208 23.99 16.92 3.32
N LEU A 209 23.28 17.00 2.20
CA LEU A 209 23.15 15.92 1.24
C LEU A 209 23.86 16.31 -0.06
N THR A 210 24.67 15.38 -0.54
CA THR A 210 25.21 15.39 -1.91
C THR A 210 24.91 14.03 -2.54
N ARG A 211 25.18 13.89 -3.84
CA ARG A 211 25.05 12.58 -4.51
C ARG A 211 25.92 11.47 -3.93
N LYS A 212 26.96 11.81 -3.15
CA LYS A 212 27.93 10.84 -2.62
C LYS A 212 27.76 10.57 -1.13
N VAL A 213 27.32 11.56 -0.36
CA VAL A 213 27.31 11.50 1.10
C VAL A 213 26.12 12.25 1.69
N LEU A 214 25.52 11.67 2.71
CA LEU A 214 24.68 12.32 3.70
C LEU A 214 25.54 12.60 4.93
N ARG A 215 25.59 13.87 5.36
CA ARG A 215 26.22 14.30 6.61
C ARG A 215 25.19 15.01 7.47
N ILE A 216 25.08 14.59 8.72
CA ILE A 216 24.27 15.28 9.74
C ILE A 216 25.22 15.68 10.84
N SER A 217 25.22 16.97 11.15
CA SER A 217 25.99 17.55 12.23
C SER A 217 25.08 18.09 13.31
N ASP A 218 25.45 17.91 14.56
CA ASP A 218 24.79 18.47 15.74
C ASP A 218 25.79 19.38 16.45
N ASN A 219 25.42 20.64 16.68
CA ASN A 219 26.28 21.68 17.24
C ASN A 219 27.68 21.73 16.57
N GLY A 220 27.70 21.64 15.24
CA GLY A 220 28.92 21.64 14.42
C GLY A 220 29.67 20.30 14.34
N GLN A 221 29.43 19.35 15.24
CA GLN A 221 30.08 18.04 15.23
C GLN A 221 29.34 17.07 14.30
N THR A 222 30.05 16.37 13.41
CA THR A 222 29.41 15.35 12.55
C THR A 222 29.03 14.14 13.40
N VAL A 223 27.73 13.91 13.56
CA VAL A 223 27.17 12.74 14.27
C VAL A 223 26.85 11.60 13.31
N ILE A 224 26.53 11.91 12.05
CA ILE A 224 26.24 10.91 11.02
C ILE A 224 26.97 11.30 9.73
N LYS A 225 27.64 10.32 9.13
CA LYS A 225 28.24 10.43 7.80
C LYS A 225 28.05 9.11 7.06
N GLU A 226 27.11 9.08 6.13
CA GLU A 226 26.77 7.88 5.37
C GLU A 226 26.99 8.08 3.88
N LYS A 227 27.50 7.04 3.21
CA LYS A 227 27.56 7.01 1.75
C LYS A 227 26.14 6.93 1.19
N VAL A 228 25.87 7.72 0.16
CA VAL A 228 24.68 7.53 -0.68
C VAL A 228 24.90 6.30 -1.56
N LEU A 229 24.03 5.32 -1.38
CA LEU A 229 24.06 4.02 -2.05
C LEU A 229 23.34 4.08 -3.40
N ARG A 230 22.26 4.88 -3.48
CA ARG A 230 21.50 5.12 -4.70
C ARG A 230 21.02 6.57 -4.74
N TRP A 231 21.01 7.14 -5.93
CA TRP A 231 20.46 8.46 -6.22
C TRP A 231 19.52 8.33 -7.41
N ASN A 232 18.25 8.69 -7.23
CA ASN A 232 17.22 8.68 -8.27
C ASN A 232 16.73 10.10 -8.54
#